data_AF-A0A842S959-F1
#
_entry.id   AF-A0A842S959-F1
#
_cell.length_a   1.000
_cell.length_b   1.000
_cell.length_c   1.000
_cell.angle_alpha   90.00
_cell.angle_beta   90.00
_cell.angle_gamma   90.00
#
_symmetry.space_group_name_H-M   'P 1'
#
loop_
_entity.id
_entity.type
_entity.pdbx_description
1 polymer ?
#
loop_
_entity_poly.entity_id
_entity_poly.type
_entity_poly.pdbx_seq_one_letter_code
_entity_poly.pdbx_strand_id
1 'polypeptide(L)'
;MASESPINLIRSMKQQGLSNRDIIQNLTRQGFSNTQIFDALNHIDTKNAVESSPTSLTSYPPNFENNNKQNVQSSPPPPSFQAEATNNMTNFNPKTEELIETIIDEKWEELIKDINKVIDWKNRSERRIQELEVQVKNLKKSFEDLHNAVIGKVSEYDKHILDVGSEIKAMEKVFSKVLPRFTENVHELSRITDKFNKQDKI
;
A
#
# COMPACT_ATOMS: atom_id res chain seq x y z
N MET A 1 -11.00 -9.02 37.56
CA MET A 1 -10.52 -8.43 36.29
C MET A 1 -11.48 -8.88 35.21
N ALA A 2 -12.15 -7.95 34.54
CA ALA A 2 -13.25 -8.26 33.62
C ALA A 2 -12.74 -9.12 32.47
N SER A 3 -13.24 -10.34 32.35
CA SER A 3 -13.04 -11.22 31.20
C SER A 3 -13.82 -10.62 30.03
N GLU A 4 -13.24 -9.61 29.37
CA GLU A 4 -13.74 -9.14 28.09
C GLU A 4 -13.79 -10.32 27.13
N SER A 5 -14.99 -10.65 26.66
CA SER A 5 -15.19 -11.73 25.69
C SER A 5 -14.34 -11.43 24.44
N PRO A 6 -13.59 -12.43 23.90
CA PRO A 6 -12.81 -12.27 22.67
C PRO A 6 -13.62 -11.63 21.53
N ILE A 7 -14.92 -11.89 21.51
CA ILE A 7 -15.88 -11.36 20.54
C ILE A 7 -15.96 -9.82 20.57
N ASN A 8 -15.96 -9.21 21.75
CA ASN A 8 -16.07 -7.76 21.87
C ASN A 8 -14.78 -7.05 21.45
N LEU A 9 -13.64 -7.67 21.75
CA LEU A 9 -12.32 -7.14 21.38
C LEU A 9 -12.05 -7.28 19.87
N ILE A 10 -12.41 -8.41 19.27
CA ILE A 10 -12.34 -8.57 17.81
C ILE A 10 -13.25 -7.54 17.13
N ARG A 11 -14.46 -7.30 17.66
CA ARG A 11 -15.38 -6.31 17.10
C ARG A 11 -14.78 -4.89 17.13
N SER A 12 -14.15 -4.48 18.22
CA SER A 12 -13.53 -3.16 18.32
C SER A 12 -12.31 -3.02 17.39
N MET A 13 -11.46 -4.05 17.31
CA MET A 13 -10.31 -4.07 16.40
C MET A 13 -10.73 -4.05 14.92
N LYS A 14 -11.83 -4.73 14.59
CA LYS A 14 -12.39 -4.72 13.23
C LYS A 14 -12.98 -3.36 12.87
N GLN A 15 -13.63 -2.67 13.81
CA GLN A 15 -14.09 -1.29 13.63
C GLN A 15 -12.93 -0.29 13.43
N GLN A 16 -11.76 -0.59 13.98
CA GLN A 16 -10.52 0.16 13.77
C GLN A 16 -9.83 -0.16 12.43
N GLY A 17 -10.38 -1.07 11.63
CA GLY A 17 -9.85 -1.43 10.30
C GLY A 17 -8.65 -2.38 10.33
N LEU A 18 -8.36 -3.04 11.45
CA LEU A 18 -7.28 -4.04 11.53
C LEU A 18 -7.63 -5.29 10.72
N SER A 19 -6.62 -5.92 10.12
CA SER A 19 -6.81 -7.17 9.39
C SER A 19 -7.00 -8.36 10.35
N ASN A 20 -7.71 -9.41 9.91
CA ASN A 20 -7.92 -10.62 10.72
C ASN A 20 -6.59 -11.25 11.19
N ARG A 21 -5.51 -11.13 10.38
CA ARG A 21 -4.16 -11.58 10.75
C ARG A 21 -3.59 -10.79 11.94
N ASP A 22 -3.75 -9.47 11.93
CA ASP A 22 -3.25 -8.59 13.00
C ASP A 22 -4.07 -8.76 14.29
N ILE A 23 -5.36 -9.03 14.16
CA ILE A 23 -6.27 -9.34 15.25
C ILE A 23 -5.86 -10.64 15.94
N ILE A 24 -5.59 -11.70 15.17
CA ILE A 24 -5.13 -12.99 15.70
C ILE A 24 -3.82 -12.80 16.48
N GLN A 25 -2.85 -12.08 15.92
CA GLN A 25 -1.57 -11.82 16.60
C GLN A 25 -1.73 -11.03 17.91
N ASN A 26 -2.62 -10.04 17.94
CA ASN A 26 -2.89 -9.27 19.16
C ASN A 26 -3.57 -10.12 20.24
N LEU A 27 -4.54 -10.96 19.86
CA LEU A 27 -5.27 -11.82 20.80
C LEU A 27 -4.40 -12.95 21.34
N THR A 28 -3.56 -13.56 20.51
CA THR A 28 -2.59 -14.55 20.98
C THR A 28 -1.62 -13.93 21.98
N ARG A 29 -1.18 -12.69 21.76
CA ARG A 29 -0.32 -11.95 22.74
C ARG A 29 -1.05 -11.63 24.05
N GLN A 30 -2.37 -11.51 24.01
CA GLN A 30 -3.21 -11.29 25.19
C GLN A 30 -3.60 -12.60 25.90
N GLY A 31 -3.16 -13.76 25.39
CA GLY A 31 -3.31 -15.05 26.03
C GLY A 31 -4.56 -15.83 25.64
N PHE A 32 -5.31 -15.39 24.63
CA PHE A 32 -6.46 -16.12 24.11
C PHE A 32 -6.02 -17.32 23.28
N SER A 33 -6.74 -18.45 23.40
CA SER A 33 -6.42 -19.63 22.59
C SER A 33 -6.84 -19.42 21.14
N ASN A 34 -6.14 -20.08 20.21
CA ASN A 34 -6.51 -20.05 18.80
C ASN A 34 -7.97 -20.47 18.59
N THR A 35 -8.45 -21.47 19.34
CA THR A 35 -9.85 -21.92 19.27
C THR A 35 -10.84 -20.82 19.65
N GLN A 36 -10.59 -20.09 20.74
CA GLN A 36 -11.44 -18.96 21.17
C GLN A 36 -11.41 -17.81 20.16
N ILE A 37 -10.26 -17.55 19.54
CA ILE A 37 -10.08 -16.50 18.53
C ILE A 37 -10.85 -16.84 17.26
N PHE A 38 -10.72 -18.08 16.76
CA PHE A 38 -11.40 -18.52 15.54
C PHE A 38 -12.91 -18.61 15.71
N ASP A 39 -13.39 -19.12 16.84
CA ASP A 39 -14.82 -19.18 17.15
C ASP A 39 -15.43 -17.77 17.20
N ALA A 40 -14.75 -16.83 17.86
CA ALA A 40 -15.19 -15.45 17.94
C ALA A 40 -15.13 -14.69 16.60
N LEU A 41 -14.12 -14.95 15.77
CA LEU A 41 -14.01 -14.38 14.40
C LEU A 41 -15.17 -14.86 13.52
N ASN A 42 -15.42 -16.16 13.50
CA ASN A 42 -16.52 -16.76 12.74
C ASN A 42 -17.88 -16.22 13.22
N HIS A 43 -18.05 -16.03 14.53
CA HIS A 43 -19.28 -15.46 15.09
C HIS A 43 -19.51 -13.99 14.68
N ILE A 44 -18.45 -13.21 14.44
CA ILE A 44 -18.56 -11.81 14.01
C ILE A 44 -18.76 -11.71 12.49
N ASP A 45 -18.09 -12.56 11.72
CA ASP A 45 -18.24 -12.61 10.27
C ASP A 45 -19.65 -13.10 9.88
N THR A 46 -20.19 -14.09 10.60
CA THR A 46 -21.58 -14.53 10.44
C THR A 46 -22.57 -13.46 10.87
N LYS A 47 -22.35 -12.75 11.98
CA LYS A 47 -23.25 -11.67 12.41
C LYS A 47 -23.28 -10.50 11.43
N ASN A 48 -22.15 -10.13 10.81
CA ASN A 48 -22.11 -9.10 9.76
C ASN A 48 -22.74 -9.58 8.44
N ALA A 49 -22.70 -10.88 8.15
CA ALA A 49 -23.34 -11.47 6.96
C ALA A 49 -24.86 -11.64 7.10
N VAL A 50 -25.38 -11.66 8.34
CA VAL A 50 -26.81 -11.89 8.63
C VAL A 50 -27.66 -10.60 8.57
N GLU A 51 -27.04 -9.42 8.41
CA GLU A 51 -27.78 -8.15 8.16
C GLU A 51 -28.14 -7.94 6.67
N SER A 52 -27.71 -8.84 5.78
CA SER A 52 -28.06 -8.81 4.35
C SER A 52 -28.38 -10.20 3.80
N SER A 53 -29.63 -10.62 4.02
CA SER A 53 -30.39 -11.71 3.35
C SER A 53 -30.59 -13.00 4.16
N PRO A 54 -31.80 -13.59 4.11
CA PRO A 54 -32.09 -14.87 4.76
C PRO A 54 -31.72 -16.04 3.84
N THR A 55 -31.50 -17.20 4.47
CA THR A 55 -31.72 -18.59 3.98
C THR A 55 -30.46 -19.49 3.98
N SER A 56 -30.34 -20.20 5.11
CA SER A 56 -30.21 -21.66 5.27
C SER A 56 -28.88 -22.43 5.22
N LEU A 57 -28.72 -23.21 6.31
CA LEU A 57 -28.11 -24.55 6.51
C LEU A 57 -26.56 -24.59 6.45
N THR A 58 -25.85 -25.06 7.49
CA THR A 58 -25.73 -26.49 7.82
C THR A 58 -24.98 -26.72 9.16
N SER A 59 -25.58 -27.57 10.02
CA SER A 59 -25.04 -28.49 11.05
C SER A 59 -23.92 -28.09 12.05
N TYR A 60 -24.31 -28.07 13.34
CA TYR A 60 -23.54 -28.56 14.51
C TYR A 60 -24.02 -30.00 14.84
N PRO A 61 -23.27 -30.91 15.52
CA PRO A 61 -22.89 -30.78 16.96
C PRO A 61 -21.60 -31.58 17.36
N PRO A 62 -21.27 -31.86 18.65
CA PRO A 62 -21.72 -31.29 19.93
C PRO A 62 -20.59 -30.81 20.87
N ASN A 63 -21.08 -30.07 21.88
CA ASN A 63 -20.43 -29.56 23.08
C ASN A 63 -19.91 -30.67 24.02
N PHE A 64 -18.77 -30.46 24.69
CA PHE A 64 -18.39 -31.22 25.89
C PHE A 64 -18.48 -30.28 27.10
N GLU A 65 -19.51 -30.51 27.91
CA GLU A 65 -19.72 -29.82 29.17
C GLU A 65 -19.38 -30.73 30.34
N ASN A 66 -18.62 -30.13 31.24
CA ASN A 66 -18.02 -30.67 32.45
C ASN A 66 -18.98 -30.46 33.62
N ASN A 67 -19.30 -31.48 34.44
CA ASN A 67 -19.25 -31.32 35.91
C ASN A 67 -19.51 -32.57 36.78
N ASN A 68 -18.84 -32.48 37.93
CA ASN A 68 -18.86 -33.22 39.18
C ASN A 68 -20.21 -33.25 39.96
N LYS A 69 -20.40 -34.35 40.74
CA LYS A 69 -20.95 -34.50 42.13
C LYS A 69 -22.41 -34.05 42.38
N GLN A 70 -23.31 -34.73 43.11
CA GLN A 70 -23.20 -35.48 44.38
C GLN A 70 -24.57 -36.17 44.74
N ASN A 71 -24.54 -37.33 45.43
CA ASN A 71 -25.58 -37.90 46.36
C ASN A 71 -26.90 -38.49 45.78
N VAL A 72 -27.56 -39.61 46.17
CA VAL A 72 -27.58 -40.54 47.35
C VAL A 72 -28.23 -41.91 46.93
N GLN A 73 -27.72 -43.04 47.46
CA GLN A 73 -28.40 -44.23 48.10
C GLN A 73 -29.77 -44.74 47.55
N SER A 74 -30.14 -46.02 47.33
CA SER A 74 -29.67 -47.40 47.67
C SER A 74 -30.53 -48.47 46.92
N SER A 75 -30.04 -49.71 46.85
CA SER A 75 -30.71 -51.04 46.57
C SER A 75 -30.47 -51.67 45.17
N PRO A 76 -30.58 -53.01 45.01
CA PRO A 76 -29.45 -53.95 44.97
C PRO A 76 -29.18 -54.54 43.56
N PRO A 77 -27.99 -55.15 43.33
CA PRO A 77 -27.53 -55.53 42.00
C PRO A 77 -28.05 -56.89 41.53
N PRO A 78 -28.50 -57.01 40.26
CA PRO A 78 -28.55 -58.27 39.53
C PRO A 78 -27.15 -58.70 39.05
N PRO A 79 -26.97 -60.00 38.73
CA PRO A 79 -25.69 -60.62 38.41
C PRO A 79 -25.02 -60.03 37.16
N SER A 80 -23.69 -59.97 37.26
CA SER A 80 -22.71 -59.45 36.32
C SER A 80 -22.84 -60.00 34.91
N PHE A 81 -23.28 -59.14 33.98
CA PHE A 81 -22.84 -59.21 32.60
C PHE A 81 -21.40 -58.70 32.55
N GLN A 82 -20.49 -59.54 32.08
CA GLN A 82 -19.11 -59.20 31.80
C GLN A 82 -19.11 -58.19 30.65
N ALA A 83 -19.13 -56.91 31.01
CA ALA A 83 -18.92 -55.81 30.08
C ALA A 83 -17.46 -55.86 29.63
N GLU A 84 -17.25 -56.17 28.36
CA GLU A 84 -16.01 -55.87 27.68
C GLU A 84 -15.71 -54.39 27.85
N ALA A 85 -14.66 -54.12 28.61
CA ALA A 85 -14.11 -52.79 28.79
C ALA A 85 -13.76 -52.24 27.40
N THR A 86 -14.45 -51.17 27.05
CA THR A 86 -14.23 -50.30 25.91
C THR A 86 -12.76 -49.87 25.87
N ASN A 87 -11.95 -50.61 25.11
CA ASN A 87 -10.62 -50.18 24.69
C ASN A 87 -10.82 -49.25 23.47
N ASN A 88 -11.38 -48.06 23.70
CA ASN A 88 -11.40 -46.97 22.72
C ASN A 88 -10.05 -46.23 22.76
N MET A 89 -8.99 -46.98 22.49
CA MET A 89 -7.69 -46.45 22.13
C MET A 89 -7.34 -47.14 20.81
N THR A 90 -7.16 -46.36 19.75
CA THR A 90 -6.65 -46.80 18.44
C THR A 90 -7.51 -47.81 17.69
N ASN A 91 -8.70 -47.39 17.27
CA ASN A 91 -9.32 -47.93 16.06
C ASN A 91 -9.44 -46.79 15.04
N PHE A 92 -8.30 -46.23 14.65
CA PHE A 92 -8.19 -45.66 13.31
C PHE A 92 -8.42 -46.85 12.38
N ASN A 93 -9.57 -46.86 11.72
CA ASN A 93 -9.90 -47.88 10.73
C ASN A 93 -8.72 -47.89 9.73
N PRO A 94 -8.13 -49.03 9.35
CA PRO A 94 -7.05 -49.05 8.36
C PRO A 94 -7.49 -48.41 7.03
N LYS A 95 -8.80 -48.43 6.74
CA LYS A 95 -9.41 -47.71 5.61
C LYS A 95 -9.46 -46.20 5.78
N THR A 96 -9.55 -45.69 7.00
CA THR A 96 -9.41 -44.25 7.29
C THR A 96 -7.96 -43.82 7.31
N GLU A 97 -7.01 -44.63 7.78
CA GLU A 97 -5.57 -44.36 7.62
C GLU A 97 -5.15 -44.35 6.15
N GLU A 98 -5.60 -45.31 5.35
CA GLU A 98 -5.37 -45.34 3.90
C GLU A 98 -6.02 -44.14 3.19
N LEU A 99 -7.26 -43.77 3.56
CA LEU A 99 -7.89 -42.54 3.06
C LEU A 99 -7.12 -41.29 3.47
N ILE A 100 -6.64 -41.24 4.72
CA ILE A 100 -5.92 -40.09 5.26
C ILE A 100 -4.54 -39.98 4.63
N GLU A 101 -3.80 -41.08 4.42
CA GLU A 101 -2.53 -41.07 3.70
C GLU A 101 -2.72 -40.63 2.25
N THR A 102 -3.74 -41.17 1.55
CA THR A 102 -4.03 -40.77 0.17
C THR A 102 -4.41 -39.28 0.07
N ILE A 103 -5.22 -38.77 1.02
CA ILE A 103 -5.62 -37.36 1.06
C ILE A 103 -4.44 -36.45 1.46
N ILE A 104 -3.58 -36.88 2.39
CA ILE A 104 -2.39 -36.13 2.80
C ILE A 104 -1.41 -36.03 1.64
N ASP A 105 -1.15 -37.12 0.90
CA ASP A 105 -0.25 -37.11 -0.24
C ASP A 105 -0.79 -36.22 -1.38
N GLU A 106 -2.09 -36.30 -1.68
CA GLU A 106 -2.73 -35.44 -2.69
C GLU A 106 -2.61 -33.95 -2.32
N LYS A 107 -2.88 -33.62 -1.05
CA LYS A 107 -2.78 -32.24 -0.56
C LYS A 107 -1.34 -31.78 -0.43
N TRP A 108 -0.39 -32.68 -0.15
CA TRP A 108 1.03 -32.38 -0.08
C TRP A 108 1.58 -32.05 -1.47
N GLU A 109 1.25 -32.85 -2.49
CA GLU A 109 1.63 -32.56 -3.88
C GLU A 109 1.04 -31.24 -4.39
N GLU A 110 -0.23 -30.96 -4.05
CA GLU A 110 -0.86 -29.67 -4.37
C GLU A 110 -0.13 -28.49 -3.68
N LEU A 111 0.24 -28.65 -2.41
CA LEU A 111 0.98 -27.65 -1.65
C LEU A 111 2.38 -27.40 -2.22
N ILE A 112 3.13 -28.46 -2.56
CA ILE A 112 4.46 -28.35 -3.17
C ILE A 112 4.37 -27.61 -4.52
N LYS A 113 3.33 -27.90 -5.31
CA LYS A 113 3.07 -27.19 -6.56
C LYS A 113 2.84 -25.70 -6.34
N ASP A 114 2.08 -25.31 -5.33
CA ASP A 114 1.84 -23.90 -5.02
C ASP A 114 3.08 -23.21 -4.44
N ILE A 115 3.88 -23.90 -3.62
CA ILE A 115 5.19 -23.40 -3.16
C ILE A 115 6.11 -23.13 -4.35
N ASN A 116 6.15 -24.02 -5.34
CA ASN A 116 6.95 -23.81 -6.56
C ASN A 116 6.49 -22.57 -7.33
N LYS A 117 5.17 -22.34 -7.45
CA LYS A 117 4.66 -21.09 -8.06
C LYS A 117 5.07 -19.85 -7.27
N VAL A 118 5.08 -19.92 -5.94
CA VAL A 118 5.52 -18.81 -5.07
C VAL A 118 7.01 -18.56 -5.22
N ILE A 119 7.84 -19.60 -5.32
CA ILE A 119 9.28 -19.48 -5.57
C ILE A 119 9.52 -18.83 -6.93
N ASP A 120 8.81 -19.25 -7.96
CA ASP A 120 8.90 -18.64 -9.29
C ASP A 120 8.47 -17.17 -9.29
N TRP A 121 7.38 -16.85 -8.60
CA TRP A 121 6.94 -15.48 -8.43
C TRP A 121 7.95 -14.64 -7.64
N LYS A 122 8.54 -15.19 -6.58
CA LYS A 122 9.62 -14.55 -5.81
C LYS A 122 10.81 -14.25 -6.71
N ASN A 123 11.27 -15.23 -7.48
CA ASN A 123 12.42 -15.08 -8.39
C ASN A 123 12.13 -14.03 -9.49
N ARG A 124 10.91 -14.01 -10.04
CA ARG A 124 10.49 -12.95 -10.98
C ARG A 124 10.45 -11.58 -10.33
N SER A 125 9.95 -11.48 -9.09
CA SER A 125 9.85 -10.21 -8.37
C SER A 125 11.23 -9.67 -7.99
N GLU A 126 12.14 -10.53 -7.56
CA GLU A 126 13.53 -10.18 -7.25
C GLU A 126 14.24 -9.58 -8.47
N ARG A 127 14.09 -10.20 -9.65
CA ARG A 127 14.64 -9.67 -10.90
C ARG A 127 14.07 -8.30 -11.25
N ARG A 128 12.76 -8.11 -11.11
CA ARG A 128 12.11 -6.81 -11.38
C ARG A 128 12.57 -5.73 -10.41
N ILE A 129 12.79 -6.08 -9.14
CA ILE A 129 13.31 -5.14 -8.14
C ILE A 129 14.74 -4.73 -8.49
N GLN A 130 15.60 -5.67 -8.87
CA GLN A 130 16.97 -5.37 -9.31
C GLN A 130 16.98 -4.49 -10.56
N GLU A 131 16.12 -4.77 -11.54
CA GLU A 131 15.98 -3.93 -12.73
C GLU A 131 15.49 -2.52 -12.39
N LEU A 132 14.50 -2.39 -11.49
CA LEU A 132 14.04 -1.09 -11.00
C LEU A 132 15.14 -0.32 -10.27
N GLU A 133 15.97 -0.99 -9.47
CA GLU A 133 17.09 -0.34 -8.79
C GLU A 133 18.08 0.25 -9.80
N VAL A 134 18.40 -0.50 -10.86
CA VAL A 134 19.26 -0.03 -11.96
C VAL A 134 18.62 1.14 -12.70
N GLN A 135 17.32 1.05 -13.03
CA GLN A 135 16.61 2.14 -13.69
C GLN A 135 16.55 3.41 -12.83
N VAL A 136 16.34 3.30 -11.52
CA VAL A 136 16.35 4.43 -10.59
C VAL A 136 17.74 5.05 -10.49
N LYS A 137 18.81 4.25 -10.44
CA LYS A 137 20.20 4.74 -10.48
C LYS A 137 20.49 5.49 -11.78
N ASN A 138 20.05 4.96 -12.91
CA ASN A 138 20.21 5.61 -14.21
C ASN A 138 19.40 6.90 -14.30
N LEU A 139 18.15 6.90 -13.79
CA LEU A 139 17.30 8.09 -13.74
C LEU A 139 17.95 9.19 -12.89
N LYS A 140 18.51 8.83 -11.73
CA LYS A 140 19.25 9.77 -10.88
C LYS A 140 20.43 10.38 -11.66
N LYS A 141 21.20 9.57 -12.36
CA LYS A 141 22.32 10.05 -13.18
C LYS A 141 21.85 11.00 -14.29
N SER A 142 20.81 10.62 -15.05
CA SER A 142 20.25 11.50 -16.08
C SER A 142 19.69 12.80 -15.52
N PHE A 143 19.13 12.78 -14.30
CA PHE A 143 18.69 13.98 -13.62
C PHE A 143 19.87 14.89 -13.22
N GLU A 144 20.97 14.32 -12.71
CA GLU A 144 22.20 15.07 -12.40
C GLU A 144 22.79 15.69 -13.68
N ASP A 145 22.86 14.94 -14.77
CA ASP A 145 23.33 15.43 -16.07
C ASP A 145 22.45 16.56 -16.61
N LEU A 146 21.13 16.40 -16.53
CA LEU A 146 20.17 17.44 -16.92
C LEU A 146 20.30 18.69 -16.04
N HIS A 147 20.43 18.52 -14.73
CA HIS A 147 20.59 19.62 -13.79
C HIS A 147 21.85 20.44 -14.10
N ASN A 148 22.98 19.76 -14.35
CA ASN A 148 24.22 20.40 -14.74
C ASN A 148 24.09 21.13 -16.08
N ALA A 149 23.43 20.51 -17.07
CA ALA A 149 23.17 21.14 -18.36
C ALA A 149 22.28 22.39 -18.25
N VAL A 150 21.24 22.33 -17.41
CA VAL A 150 20.34 23.46 -17.14
C VAL A 150 21.08 24.59 -16.45
N ILE A 151 21.90 24.32 -15.42
CA ILE A 151 22.72 25.34 -14.76
C ILE A 151 23.69 25.98 -15.78
N GLY A 152 24.33 25.17 -16.61
CA GLY A 152 25.22 25.65 -17.67
C GLY A 152 24.49 26.58 -18.63
N LYS A 153 23.29 26.21 -19.08
CA LYS A 153 22.46 27.05 -19.94
C LYS A 153 22.02 28.34 -19.25
N VAL A 154 21.59 28.29 -18.00
CA VAL A 154 21.20 29.49 -17.24
C VAL A 154 22.39 30.44 -17.08
N SER A 155 23.59 29.93 -16.81
CA SER A 155 24.81 30.74 -16.73
C SER A 155 25.17 31.38 -18.08
N GLU A 156 25.03 30.63 -19.18
CA GLU A 156 25.17 31.16 -20.53
C GLU A 156 24.14 32.27 -20.80
N TYR A 157 22.87 32.06 -20.45
CA TYR A 157 21.82 33.08 -20.55
C TYR A 157 22.13 34.34 -19.73
N ASP A 158 22.60 34.20 -18.49
CA ASP A 158 22.97 35.34 -17.64
C ASP A 158 24.08 36.17 -18.28
N LYS A 159 25.12 35.51 -18.81
CA LYS A 159 26.19 36.18 -19.57
C LYS A 159 25.64 36.90 -20.80
N HIS A 160 24.78 36.27 -21.58
CA HIS A 160 24.17 36.89 -22.75
C HIS A 160 23.31 38.11 -22.36
N ILE A 161 22.59 38.07 -21.24
CA ILE A 161 21.83 39.20 -20.73
C ILE A 161 22.76 40.36 -20.31
N LEU A 162 23.91 40.07 -19.69
CA LEU A 162 24.91 41.09 -19.36
C LEU A 162 25.50 41.73 -20.62
N ASP A 163 25.84 40.93 -21.63
CA ASP A 163 26.36 41.40 -22.91
C ASP A 163 25.33 42.29 -23.62
N VAL A 164 24.07 41.84 -23.71
CA VAL A 164 22.95 42.65 -24.24
C VAL A 164 22.74 43.92 -23.43
N GLY A 165 22.86 43.89 -22.10
CA GLY A 165 22.80 45.07 -21.26
C GLY A 165 23.88 46.11 -21.59
N SER A 166 25.09 45.64 -21.92
CA SER A 166 26.19 46.49 -22.36
C SER A 166 25.93 47.13 -23.73
N GLU A 167 25.39 46.35 -24.68
CA GLU A 167 25.01 46.83 -26.01
C GLU A 167 23.87 47.84 -25.94
N ILE A 168 22.84 47.57 -25.12
CA ILE A 168 21.73 48.50 -24.88
C ILE A 168 22.25 49.82 -24.30
N LYS A 169 23.20 49.76 -23.36
CA LYS A 169 23.83 50.97 -22.79
C LYS A 169 24.65 51.75 -23.82
N ALA A 170 25.36 51.05 -24.71
CA ALA A 170 26.06 51.69 -25.81
C ALA A 170 25.07 52.36 -26.77
N MET A 171 23.98 51.68 -27.10
CA MET A 171 22.89 52.19 -27.93
C MET A 171 22.23 53.41 -27.28
N GLU A 172 21.95 53.39 -25.97
CA GLU A 172 21.45 54.53 -25.20
C GLU A 172 22.37 55.75 -25.32
N LYS A 173 23.70 55.53 -25.24
CA LYS A 173 24.69 56.60 -25.41
C LYS A 173 24.73 57.14 -26.84
N VAL A 174 24.56 56.28 -27.84
CA VAL A 174 24.42 56.71 -29.24
C VAL A 174 23.15 57.54 -29.42
N PHE A 175 22.01 57.07 -28.93
CA PHE A 175 20.75 57.83 -28.97
C PHE A 175 20.88 59.18 -28.27
N SER A 176 21.52 59.23 -27.11
CA SER A 176 21.76 60.47 -26.36
C SER A 176 22.59 61.49 -27.15
N LYS A 177 23.47 61.04 -28.06
CA LYS A 177 24.25 61.91 -28.95
C LYS A 177 23.50 62.27 -30.23
N VAL A 178 22.69 61.35 -30.73
CA VAL A 178 21.98 61.47 -32.02
C VAL A 178 20.71 62.31 -31.89
N LEU A 179 19.95 62.17 -30.79
CA LEU A 179 18.71 62.93 -30.54
C LEU A 179 18.92 64.46 -30.59
N PRO A 180 19.94 65.04 -29.92
CA PRO A 180 20.22 66.47 -30.02
C PRO A 180 20.58 66.89 -31.44
N ARG A 181 21.42 66.12 -32.15
CA ARG A 181 21.81 66.42 -33.54
C ARG A 181 20.62 66.40 -34.49
N PHE A 182 19.71 65.44 -34.35
CA PHE A 182 18.47 65.43 -35.13
C PHE A 182 17.60 66.64 -34.84
N THR A 183 17.44 67.00 -33.57
CA THR A 183 16.63 68.17 -33.15
C THR A 183 17.22 69.47 -33.70
N GLU A 184 18.55 69.61 -33.64
CA GLU A 184 19.28 70.77 -34.14
C GLU A 184 19.21 70.86 -35.67
N ASN A 185 19.40 69.75 -36.39
CA ASN A 185 19.24 69.68 -37.84
C ASN A 185 17.81 70.02 -38.29
N VAL A 186 16.78 69.54 -37.59
CA VAL A 186 15.38 69.88 -37.87
C VAL A 186 15.12 71.37 -37.63
N HIS A 187 15.68 71.95 -36.56
CA HIS A 187 15.60 73.39 -36.31
C HIS A 187 16.32 74.22 -37.39
N GLU A 188 17.49 73.79 -37.86
CA GLU A 188 18.19 74.45 -38.97
C GLU A 188 17.38 74.37 -40.26
N LEU A 189 16.81 73.20 -40.57
CA LEU A 189 15.97 73.01 -41.76
C LEU A 189 14.71 73.89 -41.72
N SER A 190 14.07 73.99 -40.55
CA SER A 190 12.95 74.91 -40.31
C SER A 190 13.37 76.36 -40.56
N ARG A 191 14.51 76.80 -40.02
CA ARG A 191 15.02 78.16 -40.21
C ARG A 191 15.37 78.46 -41.67
N ILE A 192 15.93 77.51 -42.41
CA ILE A 192 16.23 77.66 -43.85
C ILE A 192 14.92 77.82 -44.64
N THR A 193 13.92 76.99 -44.33
CA THR A 193 12.60 77.04 -44.97
C THR A 193 11.90 78.39 -44.69
N ASP A 194 11.95 78.88 -43.45
CA ASP A 194 11.37 80.18 -43.08
C ASP A 194 12.06 81.36 -43.78
N LYS A 195 13.38 81.29 -43.96
CA LYS A 195 14.15 82.30 -44.71
C LYS A 195 13.74 82.33 -46.18
N PHE A 196 13.64 81.17 -46.82
CA PHE A 196 13.16 81.06 -48.21
C PHE A 196 11.75 81.63 -48.38
N ASN A 197 10.81 81.24 -47.52
CA ASN A 197 9.43 81.76 -47.55
C ASN A 197 9.33 83.28 -47.32
N LYS A 198 10.29 83.90 -46.64
CA LYS A 198 10.35 85.37 -46.50
C LYS A 198 10.95 86.05 -47.72
N GLN A 199 11.90 85.41 -48.40
CA GLN A 199 12.59 85.95 -49.55
C GLN A 199 11.70 85.98 -50.80
N ASP A 200 10.79 85.00 -50.95
CA ASP A 200 9.77 84.96 -52.01
C ASP A 200 8.62 85.97 -51.82
N LYS A 201 8.57 86.70 -50.69
CA LYS A 201 7.53 87.71 -50.40
C LYS A 201 7.96 89.16 -50.70
N ILE A 202 9.14 89.37 -51.29
CA ILE A 202 9.66 90.68 -51.75
C ILE A 202 9.67 90.67 -53.27
#